data_AF-A0A3N4KYZ6-F1
#
_entry.id   AF-A0A3N4KYZ6-F1
#
_cell.length_a   1.000
_cell.length_b   1.000
_cell.length_c   1.000
_cell.angle_alpha   90.00
_cell.angle_beta   90.00
_cell.angle_gamma   90.00
#
_symmetry.space_group_name_H-M   'P 1'
#
loop_
_entity.id
_entity.type
_entity.pdbx_description
1 polymer ?
#
loop_
_entity_poly.entity_id
_entity_poly.type
_entity_poly.pdbx_seq_one_letter_code
_entity_poly.pdbx_strand_id
1 'polypeptide(L)'
;MEGPKTPLYTPGGGSGPNGGTHAPGQIGHPNQQIGKDEYQHGLCDCFGDIPTCCIGCWCPCILYSRTNHRLKTIPNSNLNDFHHCNTHCVGCCVLAPVSWIFTFLQRGRIRDKYHLEGTLMSDCGKAYCCVMCTLVQDEREVSDREDERRRNAGPGSGVVGETGYMRQSNMIYG
;
A
#
# COMPACT_ATOMS: atom_id res chain seq x y z
N MET A 1 15.46 28.34 38.30
CA MET A 1 15.97 27.86 37.01
C MET A 1 14.83 27.12 36.34
N GLU A 2 14.06 27.84 35.53
CA GLU A 2 12.90 27.32 34.78
C GLU A 2 13.40 26.32 33.72
N GLY A 3 12.91 25.08 33.79
CA GLY A 3 13.13 24.08 32.75
C GLY A 3 12.41 24.43 31.43
N PRO A 4 12.82 23.83 30.31
CA PRO A 4 12.26 24.14 29.00
C PRO A 4 10.78 23.75 28.93
N LYS A 5 9.94 24.73 28.61
CA LYS A 5 8.49 24.58 28.46
C LYS A 5 8.21 23.67 27.26
N THR A 6 7.85 22.41 27.54
CA THR A 6 7.20 21.57 26.53
C THR A 6 5.91 22.26 26.09
N PRO A 7 5.65 22.44 24.78
CA PRO A 7 4.45 23.11 24.32
C PRO A 7 3.20 22.32 24.75
N LEU A 8 2.31 23.03 25.44
CA LEU A 8 1.03 22.55 25.95
C LEU A 8 0.00 22.43 24.82
N TYR A 9 -0.61 21.26 24.68
CA TYR A 9 -1.72 21.04 23.73
C TYR A 9 -2.90 21.96 24.05
N THR A 10 -3.30 22.78 23.07
CA THR A 10 -4.39 23.76 23.20
C THR A 10 -5.52 23.41 22.21
N PRO A 11 -6.70 22.95 22.65
CA PRO A 11 -7.85 22.77 21.76
C PRO A 11 -8.38 24.15 21.33
N GLY A 12 -8.18 24.49 20.05
CA GLY A 12 -8.63 25.75 19.42
C GLY A 12 -7.56 26.50 18.60
N GLY A 13 -6.27 26.20 18.79
CA GLY A 13 -5.24 26.51 17.78
C GLY A 13 -5.28 25.44 16.69
N GLY A 14 -5.07 25.80 15.42
CA GLY A 14 -5.16 24.89 14.24
C GLY A 14 -4.17 23.71 14.21
N SER A 15 -3.67 23.30 15.36
CA SER A 15 -2.67 22.26 15.60
C SER A 15 -3.28 21.14 16.44
N GLY A 16 -4.04 20.27 15.78
CA GLY A 16 -4.29 18.88 16.18
C GLY A 16 -3.79 17.96 15.05
N PRO A 17 -3.40 16.70 15.34
CA PRO A 17 -2.63 15.89 14.39
C PRO A 17 -3.41 15.48 13.13
N ASN A 18 -4.75 15.57 13.10
CA ASN A 18 -5.55 15.23 11.93
C ASN A 18 -6.91 15.98 11.94
N GLY A 19 -6.97 17.25 11.54
CA GLY A 19 -8.30 17.88 11.37
C GLY A 19 -8.41 19.39 11.25
N GLY A 20 -7.38 20.10 10.76
CA GLY A 20 -7.51 21.51 10.38
C GLY A 20 -7.63 21.67 8.87
N THR A 21 -8.52 22.54 8.40
CA THR A 21 -8.41 23.10 7.04
C THR A 21 -7.04 23.75 6.90
N HIS A 22 -6.25 23.26 5.94
CA HIS A 22 -4.89 23.73 5.70
C HIS A 22 -4.85 25.25 5.55
N ALA A 23 -3.95 25.93 6.25
CA ALA A 23 -3.71 27.35 6.01
C ALA A 23 -3.12 27.53 4.59
N PRO A 24 -3.52 28.57 3.84
CA PRO A 24 -2.98 28.83 2.52
C PRO A 24 -1.45 29.01 2.61
N GLY A 25 -0.69 28.14 1.95
CA GLY A 25 0.79 28.16 1.93
C GLY A 25 1.50 26.98 2.60
N GLN A 26 0.79 26.04 3.24
CA GLN A 26 1.41 24.78 3.69
C GLN A 26 1.55 23.79 2.52
N ILE A 27 2.79 23.36 2.26
CA ILE A 27 3.06 22.19 1.41
C ILE A 27 2.51 20.93 2.10
N GLY A 28 1.77 20.10 1.36
CA GLY A 28 1.29 18.82 1.86
C GLY A 28 2.46 17.93 2.26
N HIS A 29 2.33 17.22 3.39
CA HIS A 29 3.29 16.16 3.71
C HIS A 29 3.13 15.04 2.68
N PRO A 30 4.20 14.39 2.20
CA PRO A 30 4.09 13.34 1.18
C PRO A 30 3.27 12.10 1.61
N ASN A 31 2.98 11.95 2.90
CA ASN A 31 2.09 10.90 3.44
C ASN A 31 0.65 11.41 3.69
N GLN A 32 0.33 12.66 3.33
CA GLN A 32 -0.97 13.27 3.54
C GLN A 32 -1.91 12.87 2.39
N GLN A 33 -2.90 12.03 2.69
CA GLN A 33 -3.95 11.66 1.74
C GLN A 33 -5.06 12.73 1.76
N ILE A 34 -5.23 13.47 0.67
CA ILE A 34 -6.27 14.50 0.52
C ILE A 34 -7.25 14.03 -0.55
N GLY A 35 -8.41 13.52 -0.13
CA GLY A 35 -9.45 13.06 -1.05
C GLY A 35 -9.31 11.59 -1.47
N LYS A 36 -9.87 11.25 -2.63
CA LYS A 36 -9.75 9.92 -3.25
C LYS A 36 -8.66 9.96 -4.31
N ASP A 37 -7.88 8.89 -4.42
CA ASP A 37 -6.80 8.77 -5.40
C ASP A 37 -7.23 7.95 -6.62
N GLU A 38 -6.64 8.18 -7.78
CA GLU A 38 -6.80 7.31 -8.95
C GLU A 38 -5.72 6.21 -8.98
N TYR A 39 -5.97 5.11 -9.71
CA TYR A 39 -4.94 4.12 -10.01
C TYR A 39 -3.83 4.77 -10.85
N GLN A 40 -2.56 4.57 -10.47
CA GLN A 40 -1.43 5.14 -11.20
C GLN A 40 -1.16 4.41 -12.52
N HIS A 41 -1.52 3.12 -12.58
CA HIS A 41 -1.28 2.26 -13.74
C HIS A 41 -2.56 2.00 -14.53
N GLY A 42 -2.45 1.94 -15.86
CA GLY A 42 -3.55 1.53 -16.74
C GLY A 42 -3.80 0.02 -16.70
N LEU A 43 -5.02 -0.44 -17.02
CA LEU A 43 -5.38 -1.86 -16.96
C LEU A 43 -4.49 -2.73 -17.86
N CYS A 44 -4.25 -2.28 -19.09
CA CYS A 44 -3.46 -3.00 -20.08
C CYS A 44 -2.03 -2.46 -20.21
N ASP A 45 -1.53 -1.74 -19.20
CA ASP A 45 -0.15 -1.25 -19.19
C ASP A 45 0.84 -2.36 -18.78
N CYS A 46 0.83 -3.45 -19.53
CA CYS A 46 1.65 -4.65 -19.23
C CYS A 46 3.14 -4.45 -19.53
N PHE A 47 3.50 -3.44 -20.33
CA PHE A 47 4.87 -3.17 -20.74
C PHE A 47 5.69 -2.37 -19.72
N GLY A 48 5.03 -1.73 -18.74
CA GLY A 48 5.72 -0.99 -17.68
C GLY A 48 6.42 -1.88 -16.64
N ASP A 49 6.00 -3.15 -16.51
CA ASP A 49 6.63 -4.15 -15.64
C ASP A 49 6.51 -5.55 -16.24
N ILE A 50 7.43 -5.86 -17.17
CA ILE A 50 7.50 -7.14 -17.89
C ILE A 50 7.57 -8.35 -16.94
N PRO A 51 8.44 -8.40 -15.90
CA PRO A 51 8.50 -9.58 -15.05
C PRO A 51 7.19 -9.82 -14.29
N THR A 52 6.53 -8.78 -13.80
CA THR A 52 5.22 -8.93 -13.13
C THR A 52 4.13 -9.36 -14.12
N CYS A 53 4.16 -8.84 -15.36
CA CYS A 53 3.27 -9.29 -16.42
C CYS A 53 3.49 -10.78 -16.74
N CYS A 54 4.74 -11.24 -16.90
CA CYS A 54 5.05 -12.65 -17.17
C CYS A 54 4.53 -13.57 -16.05
N ILE A 55 4.69 -13.17 -14.78
CA ILE A 55 4.13 -13.92 -13.64
C ILE A 55 2.59 -13.92 -13.70
N GLY A 56 1.97 -12.80 -14.04
CA GLY A 56 0.51 -12.71 -14.22
C GLY A 56 -0.01 -13.62 -15.34
N CYS A 57 0.72 -13.69 -16.46
CA CYS A 57 0.36 -14.54 -17.61
C CYS A 57 0.51 -16.03 -17.29
N TRP A 58 1.63 -16.43 -16.70
CA TRP A 58 1.95 -17.85 -16.51
C TRP A 58 1.45 -18.41 -15.18
N CYS A 59 1.37 -17.60 -14.14
CA CYS A 59 1.03 -18.02 -12.78
C CYS A 59 0.22 -16.93 -12.04
N PRO A 60 -1.03 -16.65 -12.47
CA PRO A 60 -1.87 -15.62 -11.85
C PRO A 60 -2.16 -15.90 -10.37
N CYS A 61 -2.20 -17.18 -9.94
CA CYS A 61 -2.39 -17.51 -8.52
C CYS A 61 -1.20 -17.10 -7.63
N ILE A 62 0.03 -17.12 -8.16
CA ILE A 62 1.22 -16.61 -7.43
C ILE A 62 1.10 -15.09 -7.29
N LEU A 63 0.76 -14.40 -8.38
CA LEU A 63 0.59 -12.94 -8.39
C LEU A 63 -0.49 -12.49 -7.39
N TYR A 64 -1.66 -13.12 -7.41
CA TYR A 64 -2.73 -12.92 -6.43
C TYR A 64 -2.22 -13.07 -4.99
N SER A 65 -1.53 -14.18 -4.71
CA SER A 65 -1.06 -14.50 -3.36
C SER A 65 0.02 -13.52 -2.87
N ARG A 66 0.88 -13.05 -3.77
CA ARG A 66 1.91 -12.03 -3.51
C ARG A 66 1.27 -10.70 -3.13
N THR A 67 0.30 -10.23 -3.91
CA THR A 67 -0.44 -9.01 -3.60
C THR A 67 -1.21 -9.16 -2.28
N ASN A 68 -1.77 -10.34 -2.00
CA ASN A 68 -2.47 -10.60 -0.73
C ASN A 68 -1.52 -10.56 0.47
N HIS A 69 -0.32 -11.12 0.33
CA HIS A 69 0.71 -11.09 1.35
C HIS A 69 1.16 -9.65 1.65
N ARG A 70 1.42 -8.83 0.62
CA ARG A 70 1.72 -7.40 0.80
C ARG A 70 0.60 -6.70 1.56
N LEU A 71 -0.66 -6.91 1.18
CA LEU A 71 -1.80 -6.27 1.85
C LEU A 71 -1.90 -6.62 3.34
N LYS A 72 -1.51 -7.84 3.73
CA LYS A 72 -1.54 -8.31 5.12
C LYS A 72 -0.37 -7.81 5.98
N THR A 73 0.79 -7.57 5.38
CA THR A 73 2.03 -7.24 6.08
C THR A 73 2.24 -5.74 6.27
N ILE A 74 1.40 -4.90 5.67
CA ILE A 74 1.42 -3.44 5.86
C ILE A 74 1.34 -3.05 7.35
N PRO A 75 2.18 -2.10 7.82
CA PRO A 75 3.04 -1.21 7.04
C PRO A 75 4.39 -1.81 6.58
N ASN A 76 4.78 -2.97 7.10
CA ASN A 76 6.03 -3.66 6.73
C ASN A 76 5.78 -4.63 5.57
N SER A 77 5.35 -4.10 4.42
CA SER A 77 4.93 -4.84 3.22
C SER A 77 6.07 -5.59 2.48
N ASN A 78 6.99 -6.23 3.20
CA ASN A 78 8.14 -6.95 2.65
C ASN A 78 7.76 -8.34 2.12
N LEU A 79 8.56 -8.84 1.18
CA LEU A 79 8.41 -10.20 0.62
C LEU A 79 9.35 -11.23 1.28
N ASN A 80 10.07 -10.88 2.34
CA ASN A 80 11.06 -11.77 2.95
C ASN A 80 10.47 -13.12 3.43
N ASP A 81 9.24 -13.09 3.96
CA ASP A 81 8.51 -14.29 4.42
C ASP A 81 7.51 -14.83 3.38
N PHE A 82 7.57 -14.33 2.13
CA PHE A 82 6.64 -14.72 1.09
C PHE A 82 7.07 -16.03 0.41
N HIS A 83 6.20 -17.03 0.47
CA HIS A 83 6.34 -18.27 -0.29
C HIS A 83 5.41 -18.28 -1.51
N HIS A 84 5.95 -18.63 -2.68
CA HIS A 84 5.24 -18.60 -3.97
C HIS A 84 4.06 -19.57 -4.00
N CYS A 85 4.24 -20.78 -3.46
CA CYS A 85 3.17 -21.76 -3.24
C CYS A 85 2.69 -21.70 -1.78
N ASN A 86 1.91 -20.69 -1.44
CA ASN A 86 1.24 -20.60 -0.14
C ASN A 86 -0.23 -21.06 -0.22
N THR A 87 -0.92 -21.10 0.92
CA THR A 87 -2.33 -21.51 1.00
C THR A 87 -3.25 -20.68 0.10
N HIS A 88 -2.97 -19.39 -0.09
CA HIS A 88 -3.72 -18.52 -1.00
C HIS A 88 -3.43 -18.82 -2.47
N CYS A 89 -2.19 -19.19 -2.82
CA CYS A 89 -1.84 -19.66 -4.15
C CYS A 89 -2.59 -20.96 -4.45
N VAL A 90 -2.50 -21.97 -3.58
CA VAL A 90 -3.19 -23.27 -3.76
C VAL A 90 -4.71 -23.07 -3.86
N GLY A 91 -5.29 -22.27 -2.96
CA GLY A 91 -6.73 -21.95 -3.00
C GLY A 91 -7.15 -21.28 -4.31
N CYS A 92 -6.34 -20.33 -4.81
CA CYS A 92 -6.62 -19.66 -6.07
C CYS A 92 -6.45 -20.59 -7.28
N CYS A 93 -5.44 -21.47 -7.31
CA CYS A 93 -5.25 -22.40 -8.42
C CYS A 93 -6.33 -23.51 -8.43
N VAL A 94 -6.78 -24.00 -7.26
CA VAL A 94 -7.89 -24.99 -7.16
C VAL A 94 -9.22 -24.36 -7.58
N LEU A 95 -9.42 -23.08 -7.25
CA LEU A 95 -10.63 -22.32 -7.59
C LEU A 95 -10.43 -21.45 -8.84
N ALA A 96 -9.52 -21.85 -9.74
CA ALA A 96 -9.23 -21.16 -10.99
C ALA A 96 -10.48 -20.73 -11.80
N PRO A 97 -11.55 -21.54 -11.96
CA PRO A 97 -12.73 -21.11 -12.73
C PRO A 97 -13.48 -19.92 -12.10
N VAL A 98 -13.30 -19.67 -10.81
CA VAL A 98 -13.90 -18.53 -10.08
C VAL A 98 -12.84 -17.52 -9.61
N SER A 99 -11.64 -17.57 -10.19
CA SER A 99 -10.51 -16.68 -9.87
C SER A 99 -10.83 -15.18 -10.03
N TRP A 100 -11.74 -14.83 -10.94
CA TRP A 100 -12.21 -13.46 -11.12
C TRP A 100 -12.91 -12.90 -9.87
N ILE A 101 -13.60 -13.76 -9.08
CA ILE A 101 -14.25 -13.35 -7.82
C ILE A 101 -13.20 -12.98 -6.78
N PHE A 102 -12.15 -13.80 -6.64
CA PHE A 102 -11.04 -13.51 -5.73
C PHE A 102 -10.33 -12.22 -6.11
N THR A 103 -10.12 -12.02 -7.41
CA THR A 103 -9.51 -10.81 -7.97
C THR A 103 -10.38 -9.58 -7.68
N PHE A 104 -11.68 -9.66 -7.93
CA PHE A 104 -12.63 -8.60 -7.59
C PHE A 104 -12.62 -8.27 -6.08
N LEU A 105 -12.67 -9.27 -5.21
CA LEU A 105 -12.64 -9.06 -3.76
C LEU A 105 -11.32 -8.43 -3.30
N GLN A 106 -10.18 -8.87 -3.86
CA GLN A 106 -8.88 -8.29 -3.56
C GLN A 106 -8.81 -6.84 -4.03
N ARG A 107 -9.25 -6.56 -5.26
CA ARG A 107 -9.31 -5.21 -5.82
C ARG A 107 -10.16 -4.27 -4.96
N GLY A 108 -11.29 -4.75 -4.45
CA GLY A 108 -12.12 -4.02 -3.49
C GLY A 108 -11.35 -3.67 -2.20
N ARG A 109 -10.59 -4.62 -1.66
CA ARG A 109 -9.72 -4.36 -0.48
C ARG A 109 -8.62 -3.36 -0.76
N ILE A 110 -8.03 -3.36 -1.95
CA ILE A 110 -7.02 -2.38 -2.38
C ILE A 110 -7.66 -1.00 -2.46
N ARG A 111 -8.82 -0.90 -3.13
CA ARG A 111 -9.60 0.34 -3.25
C ARG A 111 -9.94 0.95 -1.90
N ASP A 112 -10.42 0.13 -0.96
CA ASP A 112 -10.77 0.60 0.38
C ASP A 112 -9.52 0.96 1.20
N LYS A 113 -8.38 0.31 0.97
CA LYS A 113 -7.14 0.54 1.72
C LYS A 113 -6.41 1.83 1.35
N TYR A 114 -6.34 2.16 0.06
CA TYR A 114 -5.68 3.38 -0.41
C TYR A 114 -6.68 4.47 -0.83
N HIS A 115 -7.95 4.33 -0.44
CA HIS A 115 -9.01 5.29 -0.77
C HIS A 115 -9.08 5.61 -2.27
N LEU A 116 -8.96 4.58 -3.13
CA LEU A 116 -8.99 4.77 -4.58
C LEU A 116 -10.41 5.05 -5.09
N GLU A 117 -10.50 5.80 -6.17
CA GLU A 117 -11.72 6.04 -6.93
C GLU A 117 -12.18 4.76 -7.66
N GLY A 118 -13.46 4.46 -7.54
CA GLY A 118 -14.06 3.29 -8.18
C GLY A 118 -15.37 2.86 -7.55
N THR A 119 -16.07 1.94 -8.22
CA THR A 119 -17.30 1.30 -7.74
C THR A 119 -17.17 -0.21 -7.83
N LEU A 120 -17.96 -0.94 -7.03
CA LEU A 120 -17.99 -2.40 -7.08
C LEU A 120 -18.30 -2.94 -8.49
N MET A 121 -19.16 -2.27 -9.26
CA MET A 121 -19.44 -2.67 -10.63
C MET A 121 -18.22 -2.49 -11.54
N SER A 122 -17.50 -1.37 -11.40
CA SER A 122 -16.26 -1.15 -12.15
C SER A 122 -15.20 -2.19 -11.80
N ASP A 123 -15.07 -2.56 -10.53
CA ASP A 123 -14.09 -3.54 -10.08
C ASP A 123 -14.44 -4.95 -10.61
N CYS A 124 -15.73 -5.30 -10.59
CA CYS A 124 -16.24 -6.56 -11.15
C CYS A 124 -16.01 -6.65 -12.66
N GLY A 125 -16.36 -5.59 -13.40
CA GLY A 125 -16.18 -5.54 -14.85
C GLY A 125 -14.71 -5.66 -15.27
N LYS A 126 -13.79 -5.00 -14.54
CA LYS A 126 -12.34 -5.09 -14.78
C LYS A 126 -11.81 -6.50 -14.50
N ALA A 127 -12.18 -7.08 -13.34
CA ALA A 127 -11.78 -8.43 -12.97
C ALA A 127 -12.33 -9.50 -13.92
N TYR A 128 -13.56 -9.33 -14.44
CA TYR A 128 -14.16 -10.24 -15.41
C TYR A 128 -13.57 -10.10 -16.81
N CYS A 129 -13.33 -8.87 -17.29
CA CYS A 129 -12.80 -8.60 -18.63
C CYS A 129 -11.37 -9.13 -18.80
N CYS A 130 -10.50 -8.88 -17.83
CA CYS A 130 -9.14 -9.42 -17.83
C CYS A 130 -8.62 -9.57 -16.41
N VAL A 131 -8.67 -10.81 -15.89
CA VAL A 131 -8.15 -11.17 -14.56
C VAL A 131 -6.66 -10.85 -14.46
N MET A 132 -5.88 -11.27 -15.46
CA MET A 132 -4.43 -11.06 -15.50
C MET A 132 -4.06 -9.57 -15.42
N CYS A 133 -4.65 -8.76 -16.29
CA CYS A 133 -4.43 -7.32 -16.37
C CYS A 133 -4.75 -6.65 -15.03
N THR A 134 -5.87 -7.04 -14.41
CA THR A 134 -6.29 -6.55 -13.10
C THR A 134 -5.28 -6.93 -12.01
N LEU A 135 -4.83 -8.19 -11.96
CA LEU A 135 -3.86 -8.63 -10.96
C LEU A 135 -2.49 -7.95 -11.11
N VAL A 136 -2.05 -7.69 -12.35
CA VAL A 136 -0.79 -6.97 -12.62
C VAL A 136 -0.92 -5.52 -12.19
N GLN A 137 -2.02 -4.85 -12.55
CA GLN A 137 -2.31 -3.49 -12.12
C GLN A 137 -2.33 -3.39 -10.58
N ASP A 138 -3.03 -4.32 -9.92
CA ASP A 138 -3.17 -4.36 -8.47
C ASP A 138 -1.84 -4.61 -7.75
N GLU A 139 -0.95 -5.46 -8.30
CA GLU A 139 0.37 -5.71 -7.70
C GLU A 139 1.28 -4.48 -7.83
N ARG A 140 1.33 -3.86 -9.02
CA ARG A 140 2.13 -2.66 -9.27
C ARG A 140 1.68 -1.51 -8.39
N GLU A 141 0.37 -1.28 -8.29
CA GLU A 141 -0.20 -0.24 -7.44
C GLU A 141 0.16 -0.43 -5.96
N VAL A 142 0.06 -1.67 -5.46
CA VAL A 142 0.43 -1.98 -4.07
C VAL A 142 1.94 -1.86 -3.86
N SER A 143 2.77 -2.29 -4.82
CA SER A 143 4.22 -2.19 -4.68
C SER A 143 4.68 -0.73 -4.67
N ASP A 144 4.23 0.06 -5.65
CA ASP A 144 4.70 1.44 -5.82
C ASP A 144 4.28 2.34 -4.65
N ARG A 145 3.02 2.23 -4.19
CA ARG A 145 2.55 3.00 -3.03
C ARG A 145 3.28 2.63 -1.75
N GLU A 146 3.60 1.36 -1.57
CA GLU A 146 4.34 0.91 -0.40
C GLU A 146 5.82 1.31 -0.47
N ASP A 147 6.43 1.29 -1.66
CA ASP A 147 7.79 1.77 -1.88
C ASP A 147 7.88 3.29 -1.69
N GLU A 148 6.89 4.06 -2.17
CA GLU A 148 6.78 5.49 -1.92
C GLU A 148 6.61 5.78 -0.43
N ARG A 149 5.73 5.04 0.26
CA ARG A 149 5.55 5.17 1.71
C ARG A 149 6.85 4.91 2.47
N ARG A 150 7.64 3.91 2.07
CA ARG A 150 8.96 3.62 2.68
C ARG A 150 9.96 4.75 2.44
N ARG A 151 10.02 5.29 1.21
CA ARG A 151 10.89 6.43 0.88
C ARG A 151 10.54 7.67 1.69
N ASN A 152 9.24 7.86 1.94
CA ASN A 152 8.71 9.04 2.62
C ASN A 152 8.58 8.84 4.14
N ALA A 153 9.12 7.75 4.67
CA ALA A 153 8.98 7.41 6.08
C ALA A 153 10.03 8.11 6.96
N GLY A 154 9.58 8.89 7.93
CA GLY A 154 10.46 9.55 8.90
C GLY A 154 11.05 8.58 9.95
N PRO A 155 12.06 9.01 10.71
CA PRO A 155 12.64 8.24 11.81
C PRO A 155 11.56 7.98 12.88
N GLY A 156 11.10 6.73 12.99
CA GLY A 156 10.05 6.30 13.94
C GLY A 156 8.79 5.72 13.30
N SER A 157 8.70 5.67 11.97
CA SER A 157 7.57 5.11 11.22
C SER A 157 7.41 3.59 11.29
N GLY A 158 8.36 2.87 11.91
CA GLY A 158 8.36 1.40 12.00
C GLY A 158 8.74 0.68 10.70
N VAL A 159 8.76 1.39 9.56
CA VAL A 159 9.28 0.94 8.27
C VAL A 159 10.76 1.29 8.16
N VAL A 160 11.56 0.71 9.04
CA VAL A 160 13.02 0.79 8.92
C VAL A 160 13.47 -0.26 7.92
N GLY A 161 13.93 0.19 6.74
CA GLY A 161 14.78 -0.65 5.91
C GLY A 161 16.02 -1.08 6.71
N GLU A 162 16.66 -2.16 6.29
CA GLU A 162 17.85 -2.76 6.94
C GLU A 162 19.01 -1.76 7.15
N THR A 163 18.97 -0.61 6.47
CA THR A 163 19.94 0.49 6.50
C THR A 163 19.47 1.76 7.24
N GLY A 164 18.34 1.72 7.94
CA GLY A 164 17.78 2.88 8.65
C GLY A 164 18.48 3.22 9.97
N TYR A 165 18.70 4.51 10.24
CA TYR A 165 19.32 5.00 11.48
C TYR A 165 18.47 4.62 12.71
N MET A 166 18.98 3.71 13.55
CA MET A 166 18.33 3.38 14.82
C MET A 166 18.58 4.50 15.83
N ARG A 167 17.53 4.95 16.51
CA ARG A 167 17.67 5.91 17.63
C ARG A 167 18.54 5.25 18.71
N GLN A 168 19.76 5.75 18.91
CA GLN A 168 20.60 5.35 20.03
C GLN A 168 19.86 5.61 21.34
N SER A 169 19.77 4.58 22.18
CA SER A 169 19.25 4.68 23.54
C SER A 169 20.18 5.56 24.38
N ASN A 170 19.71 6.76 24.70
CA ASN A 170 20.21 7.74 25.69
C ASN A 170 21.69 7.63 26.09
N MET A 171 22.51 8.60 25.64
CA MET A 171 23.76 8.89 26.36
C MET A 171 23.43 9.50 27.72
N ILE A 172 23.76 8.78 28.79
CA ILE A 172 23.75 9.29 30.15
C ILE A 172 25.02 10.14 30.29
N TYR A 173 24.87 11.47 30.34
CA TYR A 173 25.96 12.34 30.76
C TYR A 173 26.02 12.29 32.28
N GLY A 174 27.04 11.60 32.78
CA GLY A 174 27.48 11.69 34.18
C GLY A 174 28.39 12.88 34.41
#